data_AF-A0A6A0H6J7-F1
#
_entry.id   AF-A0A6A0H6J7-F1
#
_cell.length_a   1.000
_cell.length_b   1.000
_cell.length_c   1.000
_cell.angle_alpha   90.00
_cell.angle_beta   90.00
_cell.angle_gamma   90.00
#
_symmetry.space_group_name_H-M   'P 1'
#
loop_
_entity.id
_entity.type
_entity.pdbx_description
1 polymer ?
#
loop_
_entity_poly.entity_id
_entity_poly.type
_entity_poly.pdbx_seq_one_letter_code
_entity_poly.pdbx_strand_id
1 'polypeptide(L)'
;MTTNDLCWPPCSGAGGGGGPLFALSSSLKSSANSIKEVLLQWCQCRTRGYQGVKIENFSTSWNDGLAFCALIHHFYPDAFDFDKLDPKNRRQNFDLAFRTAE
;
A
#
# COMPACT_ATOMS: atom_id res chain seq x y z
N MET A 1 -6.13 -17.90 -23.59
CA MET A 1 -6.33 -16.44 -23.70
C MET A 1 -6.88 -15.95 -22.38
N THR A 2 -5.98 -15.80 -21.41
CA THR A 2 -5.69 -14.53 -20.69
C THR A 2 -6.75 -14.16 -19.64
N THR A 3 -6.83 -14.92 -18.56
CA THR A 3 -7.16 -14.33 -17.26
C THR A 3 -5.83 -14.15 -16.53
N ASN A 4 -5.38 -12.90 -16.47
CA ASN A 4 -4.29 -12.51 -15.58
C ASN A 4 -4.79 -12.74 -14.15
N ASP A 5 -4.55 -13.93 -13.63
CA ASP A 5 -4.64 -14.26 -12.22
C ASP A 5 -3.49 -13.54 -11.50
N LEU A 6 -3.60 -12.22 -11.36
CA LEU A 6 -2.90 -11.45 -10.34
C LEU A 6 -3.56 -11.77 -8.99
N CYS A 7 -3.58 -13.05 -8.62
CA CYS A 7 -3.90 -13.52 -7.29
C CYS A 7 -2.72 -13.13 -6.40
N TRP A 8 -2.73 -11.90 -5.93
CA TRP A 8 -1.76 -11.47 -4.94
C TRP A 8 -2.04 -12.20 -3.61
N PRO A 9 -1.02 -12.74 -2.91
CA PRO A 9 -1.25 -13.47 -1.67
C PRO A 9 -1.95 -12.61 -0.61
N PRO A 10 -2.92 -13.18 0.14
CA PRO A 10 -3.57 -12.47 1.23
C PRO A 10 -2.52 -12.09 2.28
N CYS A 11 -2.56 -10.85 2.78
CA CYS A 11 -1.75 -10.45 3.93
C CYS A 11 -2.22 -11.24 5.16
N SER A 12 -1.60 -12.39 5.39
CA SER A 12 -1.84 -13.26 6.54
C SER A 12 -1.53 -12.52 7.84
N GLY A 13 -2.56 -11.95 8.45
CA GLY A 13 -2.52 -11.30 9.74
C GLY A 13 -3.86 -11.48 10.45
N ALA A 14 -3.97 -12.65 11.08
CA ALA A 14 -4.84 -13.08 12.20
C ALA A 14 -6.23 -12.44 12.37
N GLY A 15 -7.26 -13.31 12.37
CA GLY A 15 -8.43 -13.17 13.24
C GLY A 15 -9.81 -13.04 12.58
N GLY A 16 -10.41 -14.16 12.21
CA GLY A 16 -11.86 -14.42 12.34
C GLY A 16 -12.84 -13.74 11.37
N GLY A 17 -13.54 -14.55 10.55
CA GLY A 17 -14.77 -14.16 9.87
C GLY A 17 -14.73 -14.39 8.36
N GLY A 18 -15.50 -15.37 7.89
CA GLY A 18 -15.43 -15.92 6.54
C GLY A 18 -15.82 -14.95 5.41
N GLY A 19 -15.11 -15.09 4.29
CA GLY A 19 -15.42 -14.48 3.00
C GLY A 19 -14.15 -14.25 2.18
N PRO A 20 -14.18 -14.43 0.84
CA PRO A 20 -13.05 -14.09 -0.01
C PRO A 20 -12.93 -12.57 -0.07
N LEU A 21 -12.07 -11.99 0.78
CA LEU A 21 -11.94 -10.54 0.96
C LEU A 21 -11.36 -9.79 -0.26
N PHE A 22 -11.05 -10.52 -1.34
CA PHE A 22 -10.63 -9.98 -2.64
C PHE A 22 -11.27 -10.72 -3.81
N ALA A 23 -12.36 -11.48 -3.60
CA ALA A 23 -13.22 -11.78 -4.73
C ALA A 23 -13.88 -10.46 -5.13
N LEU A 24 -13.27 -9.81 -6.13
CA LEU A 24 -13.97 -8.86 -6.98
C LEU A 24 -15.09 -9.67 -7.65
N SER A 25 -16.17 -9.91 -6.90
CA SER A 25 -17.46 -10.20 -7.46
C SER A 25 -17.62 -9.20 -8.60
N SER A 26 -17.96 -9.73 -9.76
CA SER A 26 -18.21 -9.04 -11.03
C SER A 26 -19.23 -7.88 -10.95
N SER A 27 -19.65 -7.53 -9.73
CA SER A 27 -20.49 -6.39 -9.37
C SER A 27 -19.76 -5.19 -8.73
N LEU A 28 -18.43 -5.05 -8.79
CA LEU A 28 -17.80 -3.72 -8.63
C LEU A 28 -18.10 -2.86 -9.87
N LYS A 29 -19.37 -2.48 -9.95
CA LYS A 29 -19.97 -1.60 -10.94
C LYS A 29 -19.47 -0.19 -10.66
N SER A 30 -18.45 0.20 -11.42
CA SER A 30 -18.38 1.49 -12.12
C SER A 30 -18.66 2.75 -11.28
N SER A 31 -18.13 2.83 -10.07
CA SER A 31 -18.17 4.06 -9.25
C SER A 31 -16.74 4.41 -8.83
N ALA A 32 -16.26 5.61 -9.16
CA ALA A 32 -14.90 6.05 -8.84
C ALA A 32 -14.58 5.97 -7.33
N ASN A 33 -15.59 6.09 -6.47
CA ASN A 33 -15.42 5.91 -5.02
C ASN A 33 -15.09 4.46 -4.63
N SER A 34 -15.74 3.47 -5.25
CA SER A 34 -15.47 2.06 -4.96
C SER A 34 -14.06 1.63 -5.40
N ILE A 35 -13.55 2.19 -6.51
CA ILE A 35 -12.17 1.91 -6.96
C ILE A 35 -11.15 2.51 -5.99
N LYS A 36 -11.40 3.72 -5.49
CA LYS A 36 -10.56 4.36 -4.47
C LYS A 36 -10.50 3.52 -3.20
N GLU A 37 -11.63 3.03 -2.72
CA GLU A 37 -11.68 2.17 -1.53
C GLU A 37 -10.86 0.89 -1.71
N VAL A 38 -10.99 0.22 -2.87
CA VAL A 38 -10.20 -0.97 -3.20
C VAL A 38 -8.70 -0.68 -3.23
N LEU A 39 -8.30 0.43 -3.85
CA LEU A 39 -6.89 0.86 -3.89
C LEU A 39 -6.37 1.19 -2.48
N LEU A 40 -7.19 1.83 -1.65
CA LEU A 40 -6.82 2.20 -0.29
C LEU A 40 -6.54 0.94 0.52
N GLN A 41 -7.45 -0.02 0.44
CA GLN A 41 -7.32 -1.30 1.12
C GLN A 41 -6.09 -2.07 0.62
N TRP A 42 -5.81 -2.02 -0.69
CA TRP A 42 -4.61 -2.62 -1.27
C TRP A 42 -3.33 -1.99 -0.70
N CYS A 43 -3.25 -0.67 -0.65
CA CYS A 43 -2.10 0.04 -0.08
C CYS A 43 -1.93 -0.31 1.41
N GLN A 44 -3.02 -0.30 2.19
CA GLN A 44 -3.00 -0.69 3.60
C GLN A 44 -2.50 -2.12 3.80
N CYS A 45 -2.95 -3.06 2.96
CA CYS A 45 -2.50 -4.44 3.01
C CYS A 45 -1.00 -4.55 2.70
N ARG A 46 -0.51 -3.82 1.69
CA ARG A 46 0.92 -3.79 1.32
C ARG A 46 1.80 -3.22 2.41
N THR A 47 1.36 -2.14 3.05
CA THR A 47 2.15 -1.48 4.09
C THR A 47 1.85 -2.02 5.49
N ARG A 48 1.11 -3.14 5.60
CA ARG A 48 0.75 -3.78 6.88
C ARG A 48 1.97 -4.42 7.52
N GLY A 49 2.67 -3.67 8.36
CA GLY A 49 3.90 -4.09 9.03
C GLY A 49 4.90 -2.95 9.23
N TYR A 50 4.74 -1.86 8.48
CA TYR A 50 5.57 -0.67 8.61
C TYR A 50 5.08 0.20 9.77
N GLN A 51 5.95 0.38 10.76
CA GLN A 51 5.67 1.27 11.89
C GLN A 51 5.61 2.72 11.40
N GLY A 52 4.60 3.46 11.86
CA GLY A 52 4.42 4.87 11.45
C GLY A 52 3.77 5.09 10.09
N VAL A 53 3.36 4.04 9.37
CA VAL A 53 2.62 4.16 8.11
C VAL A 53 1.18 3.72 8.27
N LYS A 54 0.27 4.70 8.29
CA LYS A 54 -1.17 4.46 8.31
C LYS A 54 -1.84 5.20 7.15
N ILE A 55 -2.14 4.46 6.09
CA ILE A 55 -2.80 5.00 4.90
C ILE A 55 -4.30 4.99 5.12
N GLU A 56 -4.87 6.11 5.57
CA GLU A 56 -6.31 6.25 5.82
C GLU A 56 -7.01 7.02 4.70
N ASN A 57 -6.25 7.84 3.96
CA ASN A 57 -6.77 8.64 2.88
C ASN A 57 -5.72 8.79 1.76
N PHE A 58 -6.15 9.25 0.58
CA PHE A 58 -5.25 9.55 -0.55
C PHE A 58 -4.66 10.97 -0.52
N SER A 59 -4.83 11.70 0.59
CA SER A 59 -4.43 13.09 0.70
C SER A 59 -3.31 13.26 1.73
N THR A 60 -3.66 13.39 3.02
CA THR A 60 -2.70 13.68 4.08
C THR A 60 -1.83 12.49 4.43
N SER A 61 -2.33 11.26 4.33
CA SER A 61 -1.53 10.05 4.63
C SER A 61 -0.35 9.85 3.68
N TRP A 62 -0.32 10.56 2.53
CA TRP A 62 0.77 10.51 1.55
C TRP A 62 1.69 11.72 1.60
N ASN A 63 1.29 12.76 2.35
CA ASN A 63 2.01 14.04 2.42
C ASN A 63 3.36 13.94 3.16
N ASP A 64 3.53 12.93 4.01
CA ASP A 64 4.75 12.71 4.79
C ASP A 64 5.80 11.87 4.03
N GLY A 65 5.45 11.36 2.85
CA GLY A 65 6.33 10.56 1.98
C GLY A 65 6.53 9.10 2.43
N LEU A 66 6.24 8.78 3.70
CA LEU A 66 6.42 7.44 4.25
C LEU A 66 5.56 6.36 3.57
N ALA A 67 4.36 6.70 3.11
CA ALA A 67 3.49 5.77 2.39
C ALA A 67 4.15 5.27 1.10
N PHE A 68 4.82 6.16 0.36
CA PHE A 68 5.58 5.78 -0.84
C PHE A 68 6.83 4.97 -0.46
N CYS A 69 7.58 5.40 0.55
CA CYS A 69 8.76 4.67 1.02
C CYS A 69 8.40 3.23 1.44
N ALA A 70 7.32 3.04 2.20
CA ALA A 70 6.91 1.70 2.63
C ALA A 70 6.48 0.82 1.46
N LEU A 71 5.79 1.39 0.46
CA LEU A 71 5.43 0.65 -0.75
C LEU A 71 6.66 0.23 -1.55
N ILE A 72 7.62 1.14 -1.75
CA ILE A 72 8.85 0.84 -2.48
C ILE A 72 9.66 -0.22 -1.74
N HIS A 73 9.84 -0.06 -0.43
CA HIS A 73 10.55 -1.01 0.42
C HIS A 73 9.88 -2.39 0.44
N HIS A 74 8.55 -2.46 0.26
CA HIS A 74 7.85 -3.75 0.17
C HIS A 74 8.27 -4.54 -1.08
N PHE A 75 8.58 -3.86 -2.19
CA PHE A 75 9.09 -4.49 -3.41
C PHE A 75 10.61 -4.66 -3.40
N TYR A 76 11.33 -3.71 -2.79
CA TYR A 76 12.79 -3.67 -2.71
C TYR A 76 13.24 -3.38 -1.27
N PRO A 77 13.24 -4.39 -0.39
CA PRO A 77 13.63 -4.18 1.01
C PRO A 77 15.10 -3.79 1.18
N ASP A 78 15.95 -4.09 0.19
CA ASP A 78 17.38 -3.75 0.22
C ASP A 78 17.69 -2.33 -0.27
N ALA A 79 16.66 -1.56 -0.67
CA ALA A 79 16.89 -0.23 -1.24
C ALA A 79 17.27 0.84 -0.21
N PHE A 80 16.66 0.79 0.99
CA PHE A 80 16.92 1.72 2.08
C PHE A 80 16.34 1.21 3.39
N ASP A 81 16.83 1.76 4.50
CA ASP A 81 16.43 1.36 5.85
C ASP A 81 15.20 2.16 6.31
N PHE A 82 14.01 1.56 6.21
CA PHE A 82 12.76 2.25 6.52
C PHE A 82 12.64 2.64 8.00
N ASP A 83 13.14 1.81 8.92
CA ASP A 83 13.04 2.04 10.37
C ASP A 83 13.81 3.30 10.83
N LYS A 84 14.72 3.81 10.01
CA LYS A 84 15.46 5.06 10.26
C LYS A 84 14.78 6.30 9.70
N LEU A 85 13.70 6.15 8.93
CA LEU A 85 12.98 7.27 8.34
C LEU A 85 12.06 7.94 9.38
N ASP A 86 12.08 9.27 9.40
CA ASP A 86 11.22 10.06 10.27
C ASP A 86 10.13 10.76 9.43
N PRO A 87 8.83 10.68 9.81
CA PRO A 87 7.75 11.38 9.11
C PRO A 87 7.95 12.91 9.04
N LYS A 88 8.68 13.51 9.99
CA LYS A 88 8.96 14.95 10.00
C LYS A 88 9.81 15.40 8.81
N ASN A 89 10.64 14.52 8.27
CA ASN A 89 11.58 14.81 7.19
C ASN A 89 10.99 14.49 5.80
N ARG A 90 9.75 14.91 5.55
CA ARG A 90 9.02 14.67 4.30
C ARG A 90 9.83 14.91 3.02
N ARG A 91 10.61 15.99 2.95
CA ARG A 91 11.44 16.32 1.76
C ARG A 91 12.47 15.22 1.47
N GLN A 92 13.16 14.75 2.51
CA GLN A 92 14.15 13.68 2.37
C GLN A 92 13.48 12.35 2.03
N ASN A 93 12.30 12.07 2.60
CA ASN A 93 11.54 10.86 2.30
C ASN A 93 11.10 10.83 0.83
N PHE A 94 10.62 11.95 0.29
CA PHE A 94 10.28 12.05 -1.13
C PHE A 94 11.51 11.89 -2.03
N ASP A 95 12.59 12.60 -1.75
CA ASP A 95 13.83 12.47 -2.54
C ASP A 95 14.33 11.03 -2.54
N LEU A 96 14.30 10.35 -1.39
CA LEU A 96 14.69 8.94 -1.29
C LEU A 96 13.77 8.04 -2.11
N ALA A 97 12.45 8.18 -1.94
CA ALA A 97 11.46 7.41 -2.70
C ALA A 97 11.65 7.59 -4.22
N PHE A 98 11.84 8.81 -4.70
CA PHE A 98 12.07 9.07 -6.12
C PHE A 98 13.39 8.48 -6.61
N ARG A 99 14.49 8.64 -5.86
CA ARG A 99 15.79 8.06 -6.21
C ARG A 99 15.80 6.54 -6.26
N THR A 100 15.01 5.90 -5.41
CA THR A 100 14.87 4.43 -5.43
C THR A 100 13.95 3.95 -6.54
N ALA A 101 13.00 4.79 -6.96
CA ALA A 101 12.05 4.46 -8.02
C ALA A 101 12.60 4.73 -9.44
N GLU A 102 13.70 5.48 -9.58
CA GLU A 102 14.44 5.71 -10.84
C GLU A 102 15.39 4.54 -11.16
#